data_AF-A0AAV4VZT9-F1
#
_entry.id   AF-A0AAV4VZT9-F1
#
_cell.length_a   1.000
_cell.length_b   1.000
_cell.length_c   1.000
_cell.angle_alpha   90.00
_cell.angle_beta   90.00
_cell.angle_gamma   90.00
#
_symmetry.space_group_name_H-M   'P 1'
#
loop_
_entity.id
_entity.type
_entity.pdbx_description
1 polymer ?
#
loop_
_entity_poly.entity_id
_entity_poly.type
_entity_poly.pdbx_seq_one_letter_code
_entity_poly.pdbx_strand_id
1 'polypeptide(L)'
;MLKLRVKEEIEHNLLVKYILRGRSQTKKPSRFDDYATKAESFIYEENPETYQEATESQEHRNCRNAMENEMTSMKENQTWELTELPKGFK
;
A
#
# COMPACT_ATOMS: atom_id res chain seq x y z
N MET A 1 50.04 -30.14 2.30
CA MET A 1 49.83 -29.05 1.31
C MET A 1 48.36 -28.85 0.95
N LEU A 2 47.57 -29.89 0.62
CA LEU A 2 46.15 -29.72 0.23
C LEU A 2 45.23 -29.12 1.31
N LYS A 3 45.47 -29.42 2.59
CA LYS A 3 44.65 -28.92 3.72
C LYS A 3 44.77 -27.42 3.99
N LEU A 4 45.83 -26.76 3.51
CA LEU A 4 46.04 -25.32 3.67
C LEU A 4 45.25 -24.54 2.62
N ARG A 5 45.28 -24.99 1.36
CA ARG A 5 44.54 -24.41 0.24
C ARG A 5 43.03 -24.35 0.49
N VAL A 6 42.47 -25.42 1.07
CA VAL A 6 41.03 -25.48 1.39
C VAL A 6 40.66 -24.47 2.49
N LYS A 7 41.55 -24.20 3.45
CA LYS A 7 41.29 -23.20 4.51
C LYS A 7 41.30 -21.79 3.95
N GLU A 8 42.28 -21.47 3.11
CA GLU A 8 42.39 -20.16 2.45
C GLU A 8 41.16 -19.86 1.58
N GLU A 9 40.65 -20.87 0.88
CA GLU A 9 39.45 -20.75 0.04
C GLU A 9 38.16 -20.55 0.87
N ILE A 10 38.06 -21.23 2.02
CA ILE A 10 36.94 -21.04 2.96
C ILE A 10 36.98 -19.64 3.59
N GLU A 11 38.16 -19.19 4.03
CA GLU A 11 38.34 -17.85 4.61
C GLU A 11 38.03 -16.76 3.58
N HIS A 12 38.50 -16.90 2.34
CA HIS A 12 38.16 -16.00 1.24
C HIS A 12 36.64 -15.94 0.99
N ASN A 13 35.97 -17.09 0.93
CA ASN A 13 34.53 -17.15 0.69
C ASN A 13 33.71 -16.59 1.86
N LEU A 14 34.18 -16.76 3.10
CA LEU A 14 33.59 -16.12 4.27
C LEU A 14 33.76 -14.60 4.21
N LEU A 15 34.98 -14.12 3.91
CA LEU A 15 35.25 -12.68 3.79
C LEU A 15 34.39 -12.03 2.71
N VAL A 16 34.27 -12.65 1.53
CA VAL A 16 33.44 -12.15 0.42
C VAL A 16 31.94 -12.13 0.79
N LYS A 17 31.47 -13.12 1.55
CA LYS A 17 30.05 -13.20 2.00
C LYS A 17 29.65 -12.04 2.91
N TYR A 18 30.57 -11.49 3.70
CA TYR A 18 30.29 -10.37 4.61
C TYR A 18 30.57 -8.99 4.00
N ILE A 19 30.94 -8.91 2.72
CA ILE A 19 31.03 -7.64 1.99
C ILE A 19 29.62 -7.16 1.66
N LEU A 20 29.16 -6.14 2.38
CA LEU A 20 27.90 -5.47 2.07
C LEU A 20 28.01 -4.78 0.71
N ARG A 21 26.99 -4.97 -0.13
CA ARG A 21 26.92 -4.27 -1.43
C ARG A 21 26.83 -2.77 -1.20
N GLY A 22 27.69 -2.01 -1.86
CA GLY A 22 27.66 -0.56 -1.83
C GLY A 22 26.32 -0.02 -2.34
N ARG A 23 25.81 1.05 -1.72
CA ARG A 23 24.52 1.67 -2.05
C ARG A 23 24.40 2.10 -3.52
N SER A 24 25.51 2.44 -4.17
CA SER A 24 25.54 2.77 -5.61
C SER A 24 25.29 1.57 -6.53
N GLN A 25 25.47 0.34 -6.04
CA GLN A 25 25.26 -0.89 -6.80
C GLN A 25 23.88 -1.53 -6.55
N THR A 26 23.09 -1.01 -5.61
CA THR A 26 21.74 -1.53 -5.36
C THR A 26 20.79 -1.01 -6.43
N LYS A 27 20.30 -1.90 -7.30
CA LYS A 27 19.22 -1.60 -8.23
C LYS A 27 17.86 -1.77 -7.53
N LYS A 28 16.87 -0.95 -7.91
CA LYS A 28 15.49 -1.16 -7.47
C LYS A 28 15.00 -2.54 -7.92
N PRO A 29 14.32 -3.32 -7.06
CA PRO A 29 13.73 -4.59 -7.47
C PRO A 29 12.69 -4.38 -8.57
N SER A 30 12.74 -5.19 -9.63
CA SER A 30 11.86 -5.05 -10.80
C SER A 30 10.36 -5.21 -10.49
N ARG A 31 10.01 -5.91 -9.40
CA ARG A 31 8.63 -6.06 -8.93
C ARG A 31 7.96 -4.72 -8.57
N PHE A 32 8.73 -3.65 -8.34
CA PHE A 32 8.19 -2.31 -8.06
C PHE A 32 7.99 -1.48 -9.32
N ASP A 33 8.41 -1.94 -10.50
CA ASP A 33 8.19 -1.21 -11.76
C ASP A 33 6.68 -1.15 -12.10
N ASP A 34 5.92 -2.20 -11.80
CA ASP A 34 4.47 -2.27 -12.06
C ASP A 34 3.64 -1.37 -11.14
N TYR A 35 4.15 -1.07 -9.94
CA TYR A 35 3.43 -0.25 -8.96
C TYR A 35 3.33 1.22 -9.37
N ALA A 36 4.37 1.75 -10.03
CA ALA A 36 4.36 3.14 -10.50
C ALA A 36 3.29 3.34 -11.58
N THR A 37 3.25 2.45 -12.58
CA THR A 37 2.24 2.47 -13.65
C THR A 37 0.82 2.28 -13.13
N LYS A 38 0.65 1.43 -12.10
CA LYS A 38 -0.65 1.19 -11.48
C LYS A 38 -1.12 2.35 -10.59
N ALA A 39 -0.20 3.04 -9.92
CA ALA A 39 -0.53 4.22 -9.13
C ALA A 39 -0.99 5.37 -10.03
N GLU A 40 -0.33 5.56 -11.17
CA GLU A 40 -0.74 6.55 -12.18
C GLU A 40 -2.15 6.25 -12.69
N SER A 41 -2.49 4.99 -13.01
CA SER A 41 -3.84 4.66 -13.49
C SER A 41 -4.95 4.95 -12.49
N PHE A 42 -4.70 4.81 -11.18
CA PHE A 42 -5.68 5.19 -10.14
C PHE A 42 -5.87 6.69 -9.98
N ILE A 43 -4.89 7.51 -10.40
CA ILE A 43 -4.97 8.97 -10.34
C ILE A 43 -5.69 9.52 -11.58
N TYR A 44 -5.66 8.80 -12.70
CA TYR A 44 -6.34 9.16 -13.95
C TYR A 44 -7.76 8.60 -14.09
N GLU A 45 -8.19 7.71 -13.19
CA GLU A 45 -9.62 7.40 -13.07
C GLU A 45 -10.34 8.67 -12.63
N GLU A 46 -11.38 9.04 -13.40
CA GLU A 46 -12.14 10.27 -13.25
C GLU A 46 -12.93 10.21 -11.94
N ASN A 47 -12.25 10.49 -10.83
CA ASN A 47 -12.87 10.53 -9.53
C ASN A 47 -13.87 11.68 -9.53
N PRO A 48 -15.12 11.44 -9.09
CA PRO A 48 -16.12 12.48 -9.04
C PRO A 48 -15.67 13.57 -8.07
N GLU A 49 -15.61 14.81 -8.54
CA GLU A 49 -15.25 15.97 -7.71
C GLU A 49 -16.48 16.52 -6.98
N THR A 50 -17.67 16.28 -7.54
CA THR A 50 -18.95 16.69 -6.96
C THR A 50 -19.80 15.51 -6.53
N TYR A 51 -20.70 15.76 -5.56
CA TYR A 51 -21.70 14.77 -5.16
C TYR A 51 -22.56 14.31 -6.34
N GLN A 52 -22.94 15.25 -7.21
CA GLN A 52 -23.79 14.94 -8.36
C GLN A 52 -23.09 13.97 -9.33
N GLU A 53 -21.83 14.23 -9.68
CA GLU A 53 -21.02 13.31 -10.49
C GLU A 53 -20.88 11.94 -9.83
N ALA A 54 -20.67 11.89 -8.51
CA ALA A 54 -20.59 10.63 -7.77
C ALA A 54 -21.91 9.85 -7.83
N THR A 55 -23.05 10.55 -7.80
CA THR A 55 -24.38 9.93 -7.90
C THR A 55 -24.77 9.49 -9.30
N GLU A 56 -24.24 10.16 -10.32
CA GLU A 56 -24.48 9.84 -11.73
C GLU A 56 -23.48 8.83 -12.28
N SER A 57 -22.39 8.55 -11.54
CA SER A 57 -21.38 7.57 -11.91
C SER A 57 -21.95 6.15 -12.07
N GLN A 58 -21.35 5.39 -12.98
CA GLN A 58 -21.71 3.98 -13.21
C GLN A 58 -21.63 3.13 -11.92
N GLU A 59 -20.67 3.45 -11.07
CA GLU A 59 -20.41 2.74 -9.82
C GLU A 59 -21.24 3.26 -8.62
N HIS A 60 -22.09 4.27 -8.81
CA HIS A 60 -22.83 4.89 -7.71
C HIS A 60 -23.61 3.88 -6.86
N ARG A 61 -24.24 2.88 -7.50
CA ARG A 61 -25.00 1.84 -6.80
C ARG A 61 -24.10 0.97 -5.93
N ASN A 62 -22.92 0.60 -6.43
CA ASN A 62 -21.97 -0.21 -5.68
C ASN A 62 -21.41 0.58 -4.49
N CYS A 63 -21.08 1.86 -4.72
CA CYS A 63 -20.64 2.77 -3.67
C CYS A 63 -21.71 2.94 -2.59
N ARG A 64 -22.97 3.14 -2.99
CA ARG A 64 -24.10 3.26 -2.06
C ARG A 64 -24.29 2.00 -1.22
N ASN A 65 -24.31 0.83 -1.86
CA ASN A 65 -24.44 -0.43 -1.16
C ASN A 65 -23.27 -0.65 -0.17
N ALA A 66 -22.04 -0.29 -0.55
CA ALA A 66 -20.88 -0.35 0.34
C ALA A 66 -21.03 0.59 1.54
N MET A 67 -21.49 1.83 1.33
CA MET A 67 -21.77 2.77 2.41
C MET A 67 -22.86 2.26 3.36
N GLU A 68 -23.92 1.67 2.83
CA GLU A 68 -25.00 1.08 3.62
C GLU A 68 -24.49 -0.12 4.45
N ASN A 69 -23.72 -1.03 3.84
CA ASN A 69 -23.11 -2.16 4.53
C ASN A 69 -22.18 -1.71 5.67
N GLU A 70 -21.34 -0.71 5.41
CA GLU A 70 -20.43 -0.18 6.43
C GLU A 70 -21.22 0.47 7.57
N MET A 71 -22.25 1.27 7.27
CA MET A 71 -23.12 1.87 8.27
C MET A 71 -23.83 0.80 9.13
N THR A 72 -24.27 -0.30 8.53
CA THR A 72 -24.84 -1.43 9.29
C THR A 72 -23.80 -2.09 10.18
N SER A 73 -22.57 -2.30 9.68
CA SER A 73 -21.50 -2.91 10.46
C SER A 73 -21.10 -2.04 11.65
N MET A 74 -20.98 -0.72 11.46
CA MET A 74 -20.69 0.21 12.56
C MET A 74 -21.76 0.18 13.65
N LYS A 75 -23.03 0.05 13.25
CA LYS A 75 -24.16 -0.06 14.17
C LYS A 75 -24.15 -1.39 14.93
N GLU A 76 -23.91 -2.50 14.25
CA GLU A 76 -23.83 -3.84 14.85
C GLU A 76 -22.66 -3.94 15.84
N ASN A 77 -21.51 -3.40 15.45
CA ASN A 77 -20.30 -3.39 16.28
C ASN A 77 -20.30 -2.27 17.33
N GLN A 78 -21.37 -1.48 17.43
CA GLN A 78 -21.51 -0.34 18.35
C GLN A 78 -20.28 0.59 18.34
N THR A 79 -19.64 0.74 17.18
CA THR A 79 -18.34 1.42 17.07
C THR A 79 -18.50 2.94 17.08
N TRP A 80 -19.68 3.43 16.65
CA TRP A 80 -20.00 4.86 16.56
C TRP A 80 -21.38 5.13 17.16
N GLU A 81 -21.52 6.25 17.86
CA GLU A 81 -22.79 6.78 18.38
C GLU A 81 -23.08 8.12 17.70
N LEU A 82 -24.30 8.26 17.17
CA LEU A 82 -24.75 9.53 16.63
C LEU A 82 -25.10 10.46 17.80
N THR A 83 -24.41 11.58 17.90
CA THR A 83 -24.64 12.59 18.95
C THR A 83 -25.19 13.87 18.36
N GLU A 84 -25.99 14.58 19.16
CA GLU A 84 -26.55 15.86 18.77
C GLU A 84 -25.45 16.93 18.66
N LEU A 85 -25.65 17.87 17.74
CA LEU A 85 -24.73 19.00 17.58
C LEU A 85 -24.63 19.78 18.92
N PRO A 86 -23.42 20.02 19.45
CA PRO A 86 -23.26 20.77 20.68
C PRO A 86 -23.85 22.18 20.54
N LYS A 87 -24.55 22.64 21.58
CA LYS A 87 -25.16 23.98 21.59
C LYS A 87 -24.09 25.06 21.40
N GLY A 88 -24.32 25.97 20.45
CA GLY A 88 -23.46 27.13 20.19
C GLY A 88 -22.57 27.00 18.95
N PHE A 89 -22.58 25.85 18.28
CA PHE A 89 -21.92 25.68 16.98
C PHE A 89 -22.98 25.69 15.87
N LYS A 90 -22.68 26.38 14.76
CA LYS A 90 -23.47 26.44 13.52
C LYS A 90 -22.63 25.89 12.38
#